data_AF-W2TK84-F1
#
_entry.id   AF-W2TK84-F1
#
_cell.length_a   1.000
_cell.length_b   1.000
_cell.length_c   1.000
_cell.angle_alpha   90.00
_cell.angle_beta   90.00
_cell.angle_gamma   90.00
#
_symmetry.space_group_name_H-M   'P 1'
#
loop_
_entity.id
_entity.type
_entity.pdbx_description
1 polymer ?
#
loop_
_entity_poly.entity_id
_entity_poly.type
_entity_poly.pdbx_seq_one_letter_code
_entity_poly.pdbx_strand_id
1 'polypeptide(L)'
;PTVGRHFLEVKVFCWITTHPASHKTKAYAVANDYDWFLKADDDTYVHMDNLRALLLDYSPNDPLVIGHLFQPNIGHGVYHSGGAGYVLSRDSVKRLVGRGFAKFPICNKKNAHEDVFLGTCLNKLNVTFVDGADKNGAYRFHAVALYDFLDNHVPNWLRNKSKTKLKMRFFFLLLSSFYFNALCKRKLSVFNRLPCTSSETIWSIGLVICS
;
A
#
# COMPACT_ATOMS: atom_id res chain seq x y z
N PRO A 1 8.95 -33.53 3.81
CA PRO A 1 10.24 -32.82 3.75
C PRO A 1 10.33 -31.94 2.50
N THR A 2 10.08 -30.65 2.65
CA THR A 2 10.57 -29.59 1.75
C THR A 2 11.25 -28.54 2.62
N VAL A 3 12.48 -28.90 2.97
CA VAL A 3 13.47 -28.09 3.66
C VAL A 3 13.92 -26.98 2.70
N GLY A 4 14.02 -25.75 3.21
CA GLY A 4 14.91 -24.73 2.64
C GLY A 4 14.39 -23.95 1.43
N ARG A 5 13.37 -23.11 1.61
CA ARG A 5 13.33 -21.85 0.85
C ARG A 5 13.77 -20.77 1.84
N HIS A 6 15.05 -20.39 1.78
CA HIS A 6 15.49 -19.12 2.32
C HIS A 6 14.49 -18.08 1.82
N PHE A 7 13.72 -17.46 2.72
CA PHE A 7 12.99 -16.25 2.39
C PHE A 7 14.08 -15.27 1.92
N LEU A 8 14.27 -15.15 0.60
CA LEU A 8 14.99 -14.04 0.02
C LEU A 8 14.28 -12.82 0.58
N GLU A 9 14.95 -12.16 1.51
CA GLU A 9 14.38 -11.18 2.41
C GLU A 9 13.88 -10.02 1.54
N VAL A 10 12.59 -10.03 1.19
CA VAL A 10 11.98 -8.94 0.43
C VAL A 10 12.08 -7.70 1.30
N LYS A 11 12.99 -6.79 0.95
CA LYS A 11 13.25 -5.58 1.73
C LYS A 11 12.27 -4.50 1.34
N VAL A 12 11.33 -4.23 2.25
CA VAL A 12 10.33 -3.18 2.08
C VAL A 12 10.71 -1.99 2.96
N PHE A 13 10.98 -0.85 2.34
CA PHE A 13 11.14 0.42 3.04
C PHE A 13 9.77 1.08 3.20
N CYS A 14 9.42 1.50 4.43
CA CYS A 14 8.28 2.39 4.55
C CYS A 14 8.66 3.80 4.12
N TRP A 15 8.05 4.23 3.02
CA TRP A 15 8.26 5.53 2.45
C TRP A 15 7.12 6.49 2.81
N ILE A 16 7.34 7.25 3.89
CA ILE A 16 6.42 8.29 4.33
C ILE A 16 6.56 9.50 3.40
N THR A 17 5.53 9.78 2.60
CA THR A 17 5.50 10.89 1.64
C THR A 17 4.96 12.19 2.27
N THR A 18 5.52 12.67 3.39
CA THR A 18 4.99 13.88 4.08
C THR A 18 5.66 15.21 3.70
N HIS A 19 6.94 15.26 3.30
CA HIS A 19 7.65 16.52 2.96
C HIS A 19 8.61 16.47 1.73
N PRO A 20 8.35 17.24 0.64
CA PRO A 20 9.10 17.18 -0.64
C PRO A 20 10.61 17.45 -0.52
N ALA A 21 11.04 18.32 0.39
CA ALA A 21 12.42 18.78 0.47
C ALA A 21 13.44 17.68 0.83
N SER A 22 13.02 16.64 1.55
CA SER A 22 13.91 15.55 1.99
C SER A 22 13.67 14.22 1.29
N HIS A 23 12.52 14.03 0.63
CA HIS A 23 12.19 12.75 -0.02
C HIS A 23 13.12 12.42 -1.16
N LYS A 24 13.48 13.40 -2.00
CA LYS A 24 14.37 13.15 -3.14
C LYS A 24 15.70 12.58 -2.65
N THR A 25 16.30 13.20 -1.64
CA THR A 25 17.60 12.80 -1.09
C THR A 25 17.50 11.47 -0.34
N LYS A 26 16.49 11.28 0.50
CA LYS A 26 16.28 10.02 1.24
C LYS A 26 16.04 8.86 0.28
N ALA A 27 15.13 9.02 -0.67
CA ALA A 27 14.81 7.99 -1.64
C ALA A 27 16.02 7.64 -2.50
N TYR A 28 16.83 8.61 -2.95
CA TYR A 28 18.09 8.30 -3.63
C TYR A 28 19.07 7.52 -2.75
N ALA A 29 19.24 7.93 -1.49
CA ALA A 29 20.19 7.32 -0.59
C ALA A 29 19.85 5.84 -0.33
N VAL A 30 18.57 5.52 -0.14
CA VAL A 30 18.14 4.16 0.20
C VAL A 30 17.63 3.35 -1.00
N ALA A 31 17.55 3.93 -2.21
CA ALA A 31 17.01 3.28 -3.41
C ALA A 31 17.72 1.96 -3.74
N ASN A 32 18.99 1.81 -3.40
CA ASN A 32 19.75 0.58 -3.67
C ASN A 32 19.66 -0.46 -2.53
N ASP A 33 19.21 -0.06 -1.34
CA ASP A 33 19.23 -0.90 -0.14
C ASP A 33 17.93 -1.69 0.04
N TYR A 34 16.86 -1.25 -0.63
CA TYR A 34 15.52 -1.84 -0.54
C TYR A 34 14.99 -2.23 -1.92
N ASP A 35 14.18 -3.27 -1.95
CA ASP A 35 13.54 -3.80 -3.16
C ASP A 35 12.24 -3.07 -3.46
N TRP A 36 11.50 -2.72 -2.40
CA TRP A 36 10.16 -2.14 -2.48
C TRP A 36 9.99 -0.98 -1.53
N PHE A 37 9.15 -0.02 -1.92
CA PHE A 37 8.88 1.20 -1.19
C PHE A 37 7.38 1.31 -0.95
N LEU A 38 6.98 1.12 0.30
CA LEU A 38 5.58 1.14 0.72
C LEU A 38 5.19 2.56 1.13
N LYS A 39 4.19 3.13 0.45
CA LYS A 39 3.44 4.27 0.95
C LYS A 39 2.26 3.77 1.76
N ALA A 40 2.14 4.26 2.99
CA ALA A 40 1.03 4.01 3.90
C ALA A 40 0.63 5.31 4.60
N ASP A 41 -0.65 5.45 4.97
CA ASP A 41 -1.12 6.54 5.83
C ASP A 41 -1.00 6.14 7.32
N ASP A 42 -1.14 7.10 8.23
CA ASP A 42 -1.03 6.92 9.69
C ASP A 42 -2.14 6.03 10.28
N ASP A 43 -3.19 5.77 9.51
CA ASP A 43 -4.29 4.88 9.83
C ASP A 43 -4.32 3.59 8.96
N THR A 44 -3.23 3.29 8.24
CA THR A 44 -3.11 2.09 7.42
C THR A 44 -2.48 0.92 8.19
N TYR A 45 -3.16 -0.23 8.21
CA TYR A 45 -2.61 -1.48 8.71
C TYR A 45 -2.08 -2.36 7.58
N VAL A 46 -0.85 -2.87 7.72
CA VAL A 46 -0.21 -3.72 6.70
C VAL A 46 0.22 -5.04 7.31
N HIS A 47 -0.30 -6.15 6.77
CA HIS A 47 0.18 -7.48 7.09
C HIS A 47 1.43 -7.79 6.25
N MET A 48 2.62 -7.60 6.82
CA MET A 48 3.88 -7.63 6.08
C MET A 48 4.15 -8.98 5.39
N ASP A 49 3.80 -10.11 5.99
CA ASP A 49 4.04 -11.42 5.33
C ASP A 49 3.17 -11.62 4.09
N ASN A 50 1.90 -11.19 4.13
CA ASN A 50 1.02 -11.20 2.95
C ASN A 50 1.53 -10.24 1.87
N LEU A 51 2.03 -9.07 2.27
CA LEU A 51 2.64 -8.14 1.33
C LEU A 51 3.89 -8.74 0.68
N ARG A 52 4.82 -9.30 1.47
CA ARG A 52 6.02 -9.95 0.95
C ARG A 52 5.68 -11.12 0.03
N ALA A 53 4.69 -11.94 0.40
CA ALA A 53 4.22 -13.05 -0.43
C ALA A 53 3.71 -12.56 -1.80
N LEU A 54 2.96 -11.46 -1.84
CA LEU A 54 2.53 -10.83 -3.10
C LEU A 54 3.74 -10.34 -3.92
N LEU A 55 4.71 -9.71 -3.26
CA LEU A 55 5.86 -9.10 -3.92
C LEU A 55 6.85 -10.11 -4.50
N LEU A 56 6.85 -11.36 -4.03
CA LEU A 56 7.70 -12.43 -4.57
C LEU A 56 7.37 -12.79 -6.03
N ASP A 57 6.16 -12.48 -6.49
CA ASP A 57 5.73 -12.74 -7.87
C ASP A 57 6.25 -11.67 -8.87
N TYR A 58 6.95 -10.64 -8.38
CA TYR A 58 7.38 -9.50 -9.18
C TYR A 58 8.87 -9.19 -9.00
N SER A 59 9.50 -8.69 -10.06
CA SER A 59 10.87 -8.19 -9.99
C SER A 59 10.90 -6.74 -9.49
N PRO A 60 11.69 -6.40 -8.45
CA PRO A 60 11.86 -5.01 -8.01
C PRO A 60 12.64 -4.15 -9.02
N ASN A 61 13.25 -4.77 -10.04
CA ASN A 61 13.97 -4.07 -11.11
C ASN A 61 13.07 -3.71 -12.29
N ASP A 62 11.83 -4.23 -12.32
CA ASP A 62 10.83 -3.80 -13.28
C ASP A 62 10.16 -2.52 -12.76
N PRO A 63 9.78 -1.55 -13.62
CA PRO A 63 9.13 -0.33 -13.20
C PRO A 63 7.66 -0.61 -12.85
N LEU A 64 7.40 -1.04 -11.62
CA LEU A 64 6.08 -1.45 -11.14
C LEU A 64 5.58 -0.55 -10.01
N VAL A 65 4.26 -0.38 -9.98
CA VAL A 65 3.51 0.11 -8.83
C VAL A 65 2.30 -0.80 -8.60
N ILE A 66 2.11 -1.26 -7.36
CA ILE A 66 1.11 -2.26 -6.98
C ILE A 66 0.27 -1.74 -5.82
N GLY A 67 -1.05 -1.92 -5.88
CA GLY A 67 -1.97 -1.44 -4.85
C GLY A 67 -3.43 -1.61 -5.25
N HIS A 68 -4.34 -0.84 -4.64
CA HIS A 68 -5.74 -0.77 -5.08
C HIS A 68 -5.88 0.11 -6.32
N LEU A 69 -6.04 -0.48 -7.51
CA LEU A 69 -6.01 0.26 -8.77
C LEU A 69 -7.39 0.84 -9.12
N PHE A 70 -7.45 2.16 -9.32
CA PHE A 70 -8.63 2.83 -9.87
C PHE A 70 -8.56 2.94 -11.41
N GLN A 71 -9.74 2.91 -12.02
CA GLN A 71 -9.92 3.20 -13.43
C GLN A 71 -9.51 4.66 -13.75
N PRO A 72 -9.12 4.96 -15.00
CA PRO A 72 -8.72 6.31 -15.40
C PRO A 72 -9.78 7.34 -15.01
N ASN A 73 -9.35 8.48 -14.50
CA ASN A 73 -10.23 9.61 -14.22
C ASN A 73 -10.11 10.65 -15.34
N ILE A 74 -11.12 11.48 -15.57
CA ILE A 74 -11.06 12.49 -16.63
C ILE A 74 -9.88 13.44 -16.33
N GLY A 75 -8.92 13.53 -17.27
CA GLY A 75 -7.72 14.36 -17.14
C GLY A 75 -6.54 13.73 -16.38
N HIS A 76 -6.70 12.54 -15.81
CA HIS A 76 -5.63 11.81 -15.10
C HIS A 76 -5.56 10.35 -15.54
N GLY A 77 -4.35 9.79 -15.59
CA GLY A 77 -4.18 8.36 -15.88
C GLY A 77 -4.74 7.46 -14.78
N VAL A 78 -4.47 6.17 -14.88
CA VAL A 78 -4.71 5.24 -13.76
C VAL A 78 -3.85 5.63 -12.55
N TYR A 79 -4.36 5.39 -11.35
CA TYR A 79 -3.65 5.63 -10.09
C TYR A 79 -4.11 4.63 -9.03
N HIS A 80 -3.27 4.43 -8.02
CA HIS A 80 -3.59 3.60 -6.86
C HIS A 80 -4.18 4.45 -5.75
N SER A 81 -5.10 3.90 -4.95
CA SER A 81 -5.66 4.61 -3.80
C SER A 81 -4.60 4.96 -2.76
N GLY A 82 -4.51 6.22 -2.37
CA GLY A 82 -3.63 6.66 -1.28
C GLY A 82 -3.95 5.97 0.05
N GLY A 83 -5.22 5.97 0.46
CA GLY A 83 -5.67 5.42 1.75
C GLY A 83 -5.60 3.89 1.84
N ALA A 84 -5.55 3.18 0.71
CA ALA A 84 -5.32 1.73 0.71
C ALA A 84 -3.84 1.36 0.89
N GLY A 85 -2.94 2.33 0.74
CA GLY A 85 -1.52 2.11 0.53
C GLY A 85 -1.20 1.52 -0.85
N TYR A 86 0.06 1.68 -1.25
CA TYR A 86 0.61 1.09 -2.47
C TYR A 86 2.13 0.91 -2.34
N VAL A 87 2.68 0.01 -3.14
CA VAL A 87 4.11 -0.29 -3.17
C VAL A 87 4.71 0.03 -4.53
N LEU A 88 5.87 0.68 -4.50
CA LEU A 88 6.68 1.01 -5.66
C LEU A 88 7.89 0.10 -5.70
N SER A 89 8.24 -0.40 -6.88
CA SER A 89 9.51 -1.10 -7.07
C SER A 89 10.68 -0.13 -6.98
N ARG A 90 11.86 -0.68 -6.70
CA ARG A 90 13.13 0.07 -6.75
C ARG A 90 13.32 0.82 -8.06
N ASP A 91 13.04 0.22 -9.21
CA ASP A 91 13.17 0.92 -10.51
C ASP A 91 12.16 2.08 -10.63
N SER A 92 10.93 1.91 -10.16
CA SER A 92 9.92 2.99 -10.14
C SER A 92 10.37 4.18 -9.31
N VAL A 93 10.92 3.93 -8.11
CA VAL A 93 11.47 5.00 -7.26
C VAL A 93 12.66 5.69 -7.94
N LYS A 94 13.59 4.93 -8.52
CA LYS A 94 14.71 5.51 -9.27
C LYS A 94 14.24 6.38 -10.43
N ARG A 95 13.20 5.99 -11.17
CA ARG A 95 12.62 6.81 -12.25
C ARG A 95 11.94 8.06 -11.73
N LEU A 96 11.16 7.93 -10.67
CA LEU A 96 10.43 9.04 -10.06
C LEU A 96 11.37 10.11 -9.55
N VAL A 97 12.40 9.70 -8.81
CA VAL A 97 13.37 10.60 -8.19
C VAL A 97 14.41 11.10 -9.21
N GLY A 98 14.84 10.21 -10.11
CA GLY A 98 15.74 10.40 -11.26
C GLY A 98 15.26 11.40 -12.28
N ARG A 99 14.10 11.09 -12.85
CA ARG A 99 13.56 11.73 -14.05
C ARG A 99 12.29 12.49 -13.72
N GLY A 100 11.42 11.94 -12.87
CA GLY A 100 10.14 12.54 -12.51
C GLY A 100 10.29 13.93 -11.90
N PHE A 101 10.92 14.01 -10.72
CA PHE A 101 11.11 15.26 -9.99
C PHE A 101 12.00 16.28 -10.71
N ALA A 102 12.90 15.81 -11.59
CA ALA A 102 13.76 16.69 -12.37
C ALA A 102 13.08 17.26 -13.62
N LYS A 103 12.31 16.44 -14.35
CA LYS A 103 11.72 16.78 -15.65
C LYS A 103 10.32 17.38 -15.55
N PHE A 104 9.55 17.02 -14.52
CA PHE A 104 8.15 17.36 -14.42
C PHE A 104 7.85 18.11 -13.12
N PRO A 105 7.66 19.45 -13.18
CA PRO A 105 7.38 20.26 -11.99
C PRO A 105 6.17 19.78 -11.19
N ILE A 106 5.15 19.23 -11.87
CA ILE A 106 3.94 18.66 -11.25
C ILE A 106 4.25 17.51 -10.30
N CYS A 107 5.35 16.79 -10.52
CA CYS A 107 5.77 15.65 -9.70
C CYS A 107 6.48 16.06 -8.40
N ASN A 108 6.93 17.32 -8.30
CA ASN A 108 7.70 17.82 -7.16
C ASN A 108 6.94 18.92 -6.39
N LYS A 109 5.61 18.93 -6.48
CA LYS A 109 4.75 19.89 -5.76
C LYS A 109 3.99 19.19 -4.64
N LYS A 110 3.78 19.89 -3.53
CA LYS A 110 2.85 19.45 -2.49
C LYS A 110 1.42 19.57 -3.05
N ASN A 111 0.67 18.47 -3.03
CA ASN A 111 -0.68 18.39 -3.55
C ASN A 111 -1.60 17.73 -2.52
N ALA A 112 -2.88 18.13 -2.49
CA ALA A 112 -3.88 17.51 -1.61
C ALA A 112 -4.29 16.10 -2.04
N HIS A 113 -4.06 15.75 -3.30
CA HIS A 113 -4.36 14.44 -3.90
C HIS A 113 -3.08 13.73 -4.31
N GLU A 114 -2.20 13.46 -3.34
CA GLU A 114 -0.88 12.86 -3.56
C GLU A 114 -0.91 11.68 -4.54
N ASP A 115 -1.85 10.76 -4.33
CA ASP A 115 -2.04 9.55 -5.12
C ASP A 115 -2.35 9.80 -6.60
N VAL A 116 -3.25 10.73 -6.91
CA VAL A 116 -3.61 11.12 -8.29
C VAL A 116 -2.41 11.75 -9.02
N PHE A 117 -1.69 12.64 -8.33
CA PHE A 117 -0.54 13.32 -8.90
C PHE A 117 0.66 12.38 -9.06
N LEU A 118 0.91 11.50 -8.09
CA LEU A 118 1.91 10.46 -8.21
C LEU A 118 1.58 9.51 -9.35
N GLY A 119 0.32 9.06 -9.46
CA GLY A 119 -0.13 8.24 -10.59
C GLY A 119 0.11 8.93 -11.93
N THR A 120 -0.20 10.22 -12.04
CA THR A 120 0.10 11.01 -13.25
C THR A 120 1.60 11.00 -13.59
N CYS A 121 2.46 11.11 -12.58
CA CYS A 121 3.92 11.08 -12.75
C CYS A 121 4.45 9.71 -13.17
N LEU A 122 3.99 8.66 -12.52
CA LEU A 122 4.37 7.27 -12.83
C LEU A 122 3.94 6.89 -14.26
N ASN A 123 2.75 7.32 -14.70
CA ASN A 123 2.33 7.17 -16.09
C ASN A 123 3.30 7.86 -17.08
N LYS A 124 3.71 9.11 -16.80
CA LYS A 124 4.70 9.83 -17.63
C LYS A 124 6.09 9.20 -17.65
N LEU A 125 6.39 8.34 -16.68
CA LEU A 125 7.66 7.64 -16.53
C LEU A 125 7.63 6.21 -17.07
N ASN A 126 6.52 5.82 -17.71
CA ASN A 126 6.25 4.49 -18.23
C ASN A 126 6.42 3.42 -17.13
N VAL A 127 5.88 3.71 -15.94
CA VAL A 127 5.74 2.73 -14.86
C VAL A 127 4.45 1.95 -15.07
N THR A 128 4.53 0.63 -14.93
CA THR A 128 3.41 -0.29 -15.11
C THR A 128 2.59 -0.37 -13.83
N PHE A 129 1.29 -0.15 -13.96
CA PHE A 129 0.32 -0.23 -12.86
C PHE A 129 -0.25 -1.64 -12.74
N VAL A 130 -0.02 -2.26 -11.60
CA VAL A 130 -0.51 -3.61 -11.27
C VAL A 130 -1.67 -3.48 -10.28
N ASP A 131 -2.78 -4.16 -10.57
CA ASP A 131 -3.87 -4.26 -9.59
C ASP A 131 -3.50 -5.31 -8.54
N GLY A 132 -3.52 -4.95 -7.27
CA GLY A 132 -3.13 -5.82 -6.16
C GLY A 132 -4.18 -6.85 -5.75
N ALA A 133 -5.34 -6.84 -6.40
CA ALA A 133 -6.37 -7.85 -6.21
C ALA A 133 -5.85 -9.27 -6.49
N ASP A 134 -6.41 -10.27 -5.81
CA ASP A 134 -6.07 -11.66 -6.06
C ASP A 134 -6.75 -12.20 -7.35
N LYS A 135 -6.35 -13.42 -7.73
CA LYS A 135 -6.92 -14.12 -8.90
C LYS A 135 -8.44 -14.36 -8.81
N ASN A 136 -9.02 -14.31 -7.61
CA ASN A 136 -10.44 -14.49 -7.38
C ASN A 136 -11.21 -13.16 -7.45
N GLY A 137 -10.51 -12.02 -7.53
CA GLY A 137 -11.08 -10.68 -7.52
C GLY A 137 -11.33 -10.13 -6.12
N ALA A 138 -10.70 -10.70 -5.09
CA ALA A 138 -10.69 -10.16 -3.73
C ALA A 138 -9.63 -9.05 -3.61
N TYR A 139 -9.97 -7.97 -2.92
CA TYR A 139 -9.01 -6.90 -2.66
C TYR A 139 -7.99 -7.36 -1.61
N ARG A 140 -6.70 -7.05 -1.84
CA ARG A 140 -5.64 -7.12 -0.83
C ARG A 140 -5.27 -5.75 -0.26
N PHE A 141 -5.57 -4.70 -1.02
CA PHE A 141 -5.41 -3.29 -0.65
C PHE A 141 -6.81 -2.70 -0.53
N HIS A 142 -7.19 -2.29 0.68
CA HIS A 142 -8.55 -1.87 0.99
C HIS A 142 -8.63 -0.34 1.10
N ALA A 143 -9.34 0.31 0.18
CA ALA A 143 -9.50 1.76 0.15
C ALA A 143 -10.55 2.29 1.14
N VAL A 144 -11.24 1.40 1.85
CA VAL A 144 -12.23 1.68 2.89
C VAL A 144 -12.06 0.69 4.04
N ALA A 145 -12.70 0.93 5.18
CA ALA A 145 -12.52 0.08 6.35
C ALA A 145 -13.04 -1.33 6.08
N LEU A 146 -12.40 -2.34 6.68
CA LEU A 146 -12.84 -3.74 6.58
C LEU A 146 -14.30 -3.91 7.02
N TYR A 147 -14.72 -3.13 8.01
CA TYR A 147 -16.09 -3.09 8.51
C TYR A 147 -17.12 -2.73 7.43
N ASP A 148 -16.80 -1.79 6.52
CA ASP A 148 -17.70 -1.41 5.42
C ASP A 148 -17.98 -2.58 4.48
N PHE A 149 -17.04 -3.52 4.38
CA PHE A 149 -17.22 -4.75 3.61
C PHE A 149 -18.02 -5.81 4.38
N LEU A 150 -17.77 -5.98 5.70
CA LEU A 150 -18.48 -6.95 6.54
C LEU A 150 -19.98 -6.66 6.65
N ASP A 151 -20.32 -5.38 6.78
CA ASP A 151 -21.71 -4.95 6.94
C ASP A 151 -22.43 -4.72 5.60
N ASN A 152 -21.82 -5.09 4.47
CA ASN A 152 -22.33 -4.84 3.11
C ASN A 152 -22.61 -3.34 2.80
N HIS A 153 -21.96 -2.43 3.52
CA HIS A 153 -22.07 -0.97 3.33
C HIS A 153 -20.94 -0.41 2.44
N VAL A 154 -20.50 -1.18 1.45
CA VAL A 154 -19.45 -0.75 0.52
C VAL A 154 -19.97 0.41 -0.35
N PRO A 155 -19.31 1.58 -0.35
CA PRO A 155 -19.83 2.75 -1.03
C PRO A 155 -19.81 2.58 -2.56
N ASN A 156 -20.83 3.14 -3.22
CA ASN A 156 -20.99 3.05 -4.68
C ASN A 156 -19.78 3.58 -5.45
N TRP A 157 -19.14 4.65 -4.96
CA TRP A 157 -17.98 5.23 -5.62
C TRP A 157 -16.83 4.22 -5.71
N LEU A 158 -16.65 3.36 -4.70
CA LEU A 158 -15.59 2.34 -4.71
C LEU A 158 -15.87 1.33 -5.81
N ARG A 159 -17.08 0.77 -5.83
CA ARG A 159 -17.51 -0.19 -6.87
C ARG A 159 -17.36 0.37 -8.27
N ASN A 160 -17.66 1.65 -8.47
CA ASN A 160 -17.58 2.29 -9.78
C ASN A 160 -16.13 2.54 -10.21
N LYS A 161 -15.30 3.06 -9.31
CA LYS A 161 -13.92 3.47 -9.63
C LYS A 161 -12.91 2.31 -9.62
N SER A 162 -13.11 1.27 -8.82
CA SER A 162 -12.15 0.15 -8.75
C SER A 162 -12.02 -0.57 -10.08
N LYS A 163 -10.78 -0.89 -10.48
CA LYS A 163 -10.51 -1.73 -11.66
C LYS A 163 -11.09 -3.13 -11.45
N THR A 164 -10.69 -3.81 -10.37
CA THR A 164 -11.32 -5.07 -9.96
C THR A 164 -12.72 -4.82 -9.40
N LYS A 165 -13.70 -5.58 -9.91
CA LYS A 165 -15.07 -5.59 -9.40
C LYS A 165 -15.22 -6.71 -8.39
N LEU A 166 -15.43 -6.35 -7.11
CA LEU A 166 -15.53 -7.30 -6.01
C LEU A 166 -16.66 -8.32 -6.28
N LYS A 167 -16.32 -9.60 -6.22
CA LYS A 167 -17.30 -10.68 -6.28
C LYS A 167 -17.84 -10.94 -4.87
N MET A 168 -19.02 -10.41 -4.56
CA MET A 168 -19.68 -10.54 -3.24
C MET A 168 -19.81 -11.99 -2.74
N ARG A 169 -19.82 -12.98 -3.64
CA ARG A 169 -19.97 -14.41 -3.28
C ARG A 169 -18.79 -15.01 -2.48
N PHE A 170 -17.64 -14.33 -2.39
CA PHE A 170 -16.44 -14.88 -1.75
C PHE A 170 -16.15 -14.32 -0.35
N PHE A 171 -17.09 -13.54 0.21
CA PHE A 171 -16.90 -12.91 1.52
C PHE A 171 -16.65 -13.93 2.66
N PHE A 172 -17.24 -15.12 2.57
CA PHE A 172 -17.07 -16.19 3.56
C PHE A 172 -15.67 -16.85 3.56
N LEU A 173 -14.87 -16.66 2.50
CA LEU A 173 -13.50 -17.18 2.44
C LEU A 173 -12.46 -16.19 2.99
N LEU A 174 -12.87 -14.97 3.38
CA LEU A 174 -11.99 -14.06 4.12
C LEU A 174 -11.66 -14.59 5.52
N LEU A 175 -12.50 -15.45 6.08
CA LEU A 175 -12.29 -16.00 7.43
C LEU A 175 -11.16 -17.05 7.49
N SER A 176 -10.75 -17.66 6.38
CA SER A 176 -9.65 -18.64 6.39
C SER A 176 -8.25 -18.01 6.37
N SER A 177 -8.14 -16.69 6.21
CA SER A 177 -6.85 -16.00 6.08
C SER A 177 -6.59 -14.91 7.14
N PHE A 178 -7.51 -14.69 8.08
CA PHE A 178 -7.38 -13.63 9.09
C PHE A 178 -7.67 -14.16 10.50
N TYR A 179 -6.61 -14.36 11.29
CA TYR A 179 -6.72 -14.24 12.73
C TYR A 179 -6.92 -12.75 13.07
N PHE A 180 -7.97 -12.48 13.84
CA PHE A 180 -8.41 -11.15 14.28
C PHE A 180 -7.31 -10.36 15.01
N ASN A 181 -7.20 -9.07 14.68
CA ASN A 181 -7.43 -8.01 15.68
C ASN A 181 -7.67 -6.66 14.96
N ALA A 182 -8.91 -6.20 15.01
CA ALA A 182 -9.31 -4.88 14.58
C ALA A 182 -9.03 -3.88 15.71
N LEU A 183 -8.00 -3.05 15.58
CA LEU A 183 -7.82 -1.88 16.46
C LEU A 183 -7.23 -0.73 15.66
N CYS A 184 -8.08 0.00 14.93
CA CYS A 184 -8.05 1.46 14.98
C CYS A 184 -9.29 2.04 14.26
N LYS A 185 -10.32 2.38 15.03
CA LYS A 185 -11.10 3.63 14.92
C LYS A 185 -12.33 3.57 15.83
N ARG A 186 -12.43 4.60 16.68
CA ARG A 186 -13.51 4.99 17.62
C ARG A 186 -13.44 4.42 19.05
N LYS A 187 -13.08 5.33 19.97
CA LYS A 187 -13.50 5.42 21.39
C LYS A 187 -14.33 4.23 21.90
N LEU A 188 -13.68 3.25 22.49
CA LEU A 188 -14.29 2.37 23.48
C LEU A 188 -14.31 3.13 24.82
N SER A 189 -15.35 3.89 25.07
CA SER A 189 -15.62 4.54 26.37
C SER A 189 -16.15 3.56 27.42
N VAL A 190 -15.74 2.28 27.40
CA VAL A 190 -16.29 1.23 28.28
C VAL A 190 -15.22 0.47 29.08
N PHE A 191 -13.93 0.72 28.90
CA PHE A 191 -12.89 0.25 29.82
C PHE A 191 -12.13 1.42 30.42
N ASN A 192 -12.70 2.00 31.47
CA ASN A 192 -11.94 2.85 32.39
C ASN A 192 -10.96 1.97 33.16
N ARG A 193 -9.69 2.41 33.17
CA ARG A 193 -8.52 1.86 33.89
C ARG A 193 -7.89 0.61 33.28
N LEU A 194 -6.96 0.79 32.34
CA LEU A 194 -5.63 0.19 32.47
C LEU A 194 -4.61 1.16 31.86
N PRO A 195 -3.53 1.52 32.58
CA PRO A 195 -2.49 2.39 32.05
C PRO A 195 -1.66 1.60 31.02
N CYS A 196 -1.26 2.25 29.92
CA CYS A 196 -0.17 1.76 29.07
C CYS A 196 1.13 1.84 29.89
N THR A 197 1.43 0.80 30.65
CA THR A 197 2.76 0.60 31.24
C THR A 197 3.54 -0.39 30.38
N SER A 198 4.81 -0.04 30.21
CA SER A 198 5.86 -0.73 29.46
C SER A 198 6.01 -2.21 29.79
N SER A 199 6.59 -2.92 28.81
CA SER A 199 7.14 -4.27 28.82
C SER A 199 6.16 -5.41 29.10
N GLU A 200 5.73 -6.08 28.02
CA GLU A 200 6.09 -7.49 27.78
C GLU A 200 5.42 -7.99 26.48
N THR A 201 6.27 -8.46 25.56
CA THR A 201 5.98 -9.53 24.58
C THR A 201 4.90 -9.29 23.49
N ILE A 202 5.17 -8.41 22.52
CA ILE A 202 4.59 -8.47 21.17
C ILE A 202 5.74 -8.42 20.15
N TRP A 203 6.42 -9.55 19.96
CA TRP A 203 7.55 -9.70 19.02
C TRP A 203 7.32 -10.81 17.99
N SER A 204 6.10 -11.00 17.49
CA SER A 204 5.85 -12.09 16.51
C SER A 204 4.89 -11.78 15.38
N ILE A 205 4.39 -10.55 15.27
CA ILE A 205 3.61 -10.12 14.10
C ILE A 205 4.35 -8.91 13.56
N GLY A 206 4.95 -9.03 12.38
CA GLY A 206 5.76 -7.99 11.74
C GLY A 206 4.93 -6.74 11.43
N LEU A 207 4.67 -5.94 12.46
CA LEU A 207 3.91 -4.70 12.43
C LEU A 207 4.85 -3.57 12.01
N VAL A 208 4.46 -2.83 10.97
CA VAL A 208 5.12 -1.58 10.62
C VAL A 208 4.05 -0.50 10.62
N ILE A 209 4.02 0.30 11.69
CA ILE A 209 3.30 1.58 11.70
C ILE A 209 4.29 2.60 11.17
N CYS A 210 4.01 3.12 9.98
CA CYS A 210 4.82 4.17 9.38
C CYS A 210 4.53 5.50 10.08
N SER A 211 5.32 5.82 11.10
CA SER A 211 5.24 7.08 11.87
C SER A 211 6.42 7.99 11.51
#